data_AF-Q4C9E2-F1
#
_entry.id   AF-Q4C9E2-F1
#
_cell.length_a   1.000
_cell.length_b   1.000
_cell.length_c   1.000
_cell.angle_alpha   90.00
_cell.angle_beta   90.00
_cell.angle_gamma   90.00
#
_symmetry.space_group_name_H-M   'P 1'
#
loop_
_entity.id
_entity.type
_entity.pdbx_description
1 polymer ?
#
loop_
_entity_poly.entity_id
_entity_poly.type
_entity_poly.pdbx_seq_one_letter_code
_entity_poly.pdbx_strand_id
1 'polypeptide(L)'
;MKCHTCIIKEDLLRKSCINAHFMFINPRSKVIMEKYSTLEKIKPLLATNLPNKHTNMLEKTRLVLIDGNVDHPQQLKEGVARGTSTIILDQNQDGVEQISKILATHTNIDSVHLVSHGWSGGLQLGNSELSLDTFEQYLSQVGTWAKKLTGASLLLYGCQVALGEQGRRFLERLRQVTGANIAASSDRVGNALKGGNWHLDVSVGQIAEELAFLPPTQQAYTGVFDPIISMIADELVLVEDELTQTTLTFTLSEPPPDGGIEVSIENNQPFGLADFQLAPFPISPIPPTTTGIDRGRLGGPAGNQILQFTVIDQTATITIAIFDDPDRTPEGNITDPDGPLRNDDQGVEDSIFTLLPGAGYEVDGSANVVALTLADTRSQLGPSGPIVSLTTTPEILFESEETVLTFNFTLSEPPPEGGVSVTVTGDVAESLTQLDLLELDTVGGDFPVGDFDFSGFDFNITSAAWRK
;
A
#
# COMPACT_ATOMS: atom_id res chain seq x y z
N MET A 1 -13.21 -61.46 -10.69
CA MET A 1 -12.81 -62.86 -11.02
C MET A 1 -11.39 -62.85 -11.60
N LYS A 2 -10.74 -64.02 -11.73
CA LYS A 2 -9.27 -64.18 -11.90
C LYS A 2 -8.71 -63.76 -13.26
N CYS A 3 -7.43 -63.36 -13.25
CA CYS A 3 -6.28 -63.71 -14.12
C CYS A 3 -5.35 -62.46 -14.30
N HIS A 4 -4.02 -62.47 -14.33
CA HIS A 4 -2.92 -63.43 -14.12
C HIS A 4 -1.60 -62.62 -14.30
N THR A 5 -0.63 -62.71 -13.36
CA THR A 5 0.84 -62.44 -13.57
C THR A 5 1.23 -60.94 -13.86
N CYS A 6 2.42 -60.35 -13.59
CA CYS A 6 3.72 -60.79 -13.02
C CYS A 6 4.39 -59.72 -12.09
N ILE A 7 5.03 -60.19 -10.99
CA ILE A 7 6.43 -59.98 -10.51
C ILE A 7 7.24 -58.82 -11.19
N ILE A 8 7.88 -57.82 -10.53
CA ILE A 8 8.80 -57.81 -9.35
C ILE A 8 8.59 -56.56 -8.44
N LYS A 9 8.95 -56.69 -7.15
CA LYS A 9 9.01 -55.63 -6.12
C LYS A 9 10.43 -55.07 -5.96
N GLU A 10 10.53 -53.76 -5.73
CA GLU A 10 11.42 -52.97 -4.83
C GLU A 10 11.15 -51.49 -5.20
N ASP A 11 11.21 -50.49 -4.31
CA ASP A 11 12.06 -50.30 -3.15
C ASP A 11 11.41 -49.33 -2.14
N LEU A 12 11.58 -49.53 -0.83
CA LEU A 12 11.15 -48.57 0.20
C LEU A 12 11.95 -48.77 1.49
N LEU A 13 12.58 -47.68 1.95
CA LEU A 13 13.17 -47.45 3.27
C LEU A 13 14.42 -48.26 3.65
N ARG A 14 15.55 -47.55 3.82
CA ARG A 14 16.49 -47.78 4.94
C ARG A 14 17.36 -46.54 5.24
N LYS A 15 17.01 -45.83 6.31
CA LYS A 15 17.98 -45.06 7.11
C LYS A 15 18.57 -46.00 8.18
N SER A 16 19.82 -45.73 8.57
CA SER A 16 20.46 -46.16 9.82
C SER A 16 20.64 -47.66 10.09
N CYS A 17 21.87 -48.17 9.98
CA CYS A 17 22.72 -48.47 11.16
C CYS A 17 24.09 -49.04 10.74
N ILE A 18 25.07 -48.91 11.64
CA ILE A 18 26.51 -49.09 11.37
C ILE A 18 27.03 -50.46 11.85
N ASN A 19 27.95 -51.04 11.07
CA ASN A 19 28.92 -52.11 11.38
C ASN A 19 28.46 -53.43 12.03
N ALA A 20 28.77 -54.56 11.36
CA ALA A 20 29.70 -55.55 11.90
C ALA A 20 30.23 -56.56 10.84
N HIS A 21 31.52 -56.92 11.01
CA HIS A 21 32.23 -58.12 10.52
C HIS A 21 32.66 -58.30 9.05
N PHE A 22 33.95 -58.60 8.91
CA PHE A 22 34.74 -58.84 7.70
C PHE A 22 34.74 -60.33 7.29
N MET A 23 34.68 -60.61 5.97
CA MET A 23 35.36 -61.67 5.18
C MET A 23 34.60 -61.83 3.85
N PHE A 24 35.18 -61.86 2.64
CA PHE A 24 36.55 -62.08 2.16
C PHE A 24 36.99 -61.00 1.15
N ILE A 25 38.30 -60.77 1.01
CA ILE A 25 38.86 -59.76 0.09
C ILE A 25 39.63 -60.42 -1.07
N ASN A 26 39.29 -60.01 -2.30
CA ASN A 26 39.95 -60.40 -3.55
C ASN A 26 41.34 -59.71 -3.72
N PRO A 27 42.37 -60.39 -4.26
CA PRO A 27 43.74 -59.84 -4.38
C PRO A 27 43.90 -58.47 -5.09
N ARG A 28 42.93 -58.01 -5.89
CA ARG A 28 43.03 -56.71 -6.60
C ARG A 28 42.88 -55.46 -5.72
N SER A 29 42.37 -55.56 -4.50
CA SER A 29 42.19 -54.40 -3.60
C SER A 29 43.48 -53.95 -2.90
N LYS A 30 44.46 -54.86 -2.72
CA LYS A 30 45.67 -54.60 -1.94
C LYS A 30 46.57 -53.54 -2.60
N VAL A 31 46.68 -53.59 -3.93
CA VAL A 31 47.43 -52.63 -4.76
C VAL A 31 46.80 -51.23 -4.75
N ILE A 32 45.49 -51.13 -4.48
CA ILE A 32 44.78 -49.85 -4.41
C ILE A 32 45.02 -49.19 -3.05
N MET A 33 44.88 -49.93 -1.94
CA MET A 33 45.06 -49.39 -0.58
C MET A 33 46.48 -48.87 -0.30
N GLU A 34 47.53 -49.51 -0.84
CA GLU A 34 48.91 -49.00 -0.73
C GLU A 34 49.08 -47.62 -1.40
N LYS A 35 48.45 -47.42 -2.57
CA LYS A 35 48.49 -46.13 -3.30
C LYS A 35 47.80 -45.01 -2.54
N TYR A 36 46.67 -45.27 -1.88
CA TYR A 36 45.97 -44.27 -1.06
C TYR A 36 46.72 -43.93 0.24
N SER A 37 47.36 -44.91 0.89
CA SER A 37 48.14 -44.67 2.13
C SER A 37 49.33 -43.72 1.92
N THR A 38 49.87 -43.66 0.70
CA THR A 38 50.98 -42.78 0.35
C THR A 38 50.49 -41.35 0.11
N LEU A 39 49.32 -41.17 -0.50
CA LEU A 39 48.73 -39.86 -0.77
C LEU A 39 48.34 -39.09 0.50
N GLU A 40 47.83 -39.78 1.53
CA GLU A 40 47.56 -39.11 2.83
C GLU A 40 48.84 -38.67 3.55
N LYS A 41 49.94 -39.40 3.41
CA LYS A 41 51.24 -39.03 4.01
C LYS A 41 51.95 -37.87 3.30
N ILE A 42 51.55 -37.54 2.07
CA ILE A 42 52.13 -36.41 1.31
C ILE A 42 51.31 -35.11 1.51
N LYS A 43 50.04 -35.18 1.94
CA LYS A 43 49.21 -34.00 2.27
C LYS A 43 49.90 -32.99 3.22
N PRO A 44 50.61 -33.40 4.30
CA PRO A 44 51.32 -32.44 5.17
C PRO A 44 52.60 -31.87 4.56
N LEU A 45 53.22 -32.57 3.59
CA LEU A 45 54.49 -32.16 2.97
C LEU A 45 54.30 -31.23 1.77
N LEU A 46 53.18 -31.36 1.04
CA LEU A 46 52.73 -30.38 0.04
C LEU A 46 52.28 -29.05 0.67
N ALA A 47 51.94 -29.04 1.96
CA ALA A 47 51.43 -27.87 2.67
C ALA A 47 52.52 -26.85 3.11
N THR A 48 53.81 -27.13 2.90
CA THR A 48 54.91 -26.36 3.52
C THR A 48 55.99 -25.82 2.59
N ASN A 49 55.98 -26.08 1.27
CA ASN A 49 57.04 -25.61 0.36
C ASN A 49 56.56 -25.27 -1.07
N LEU A 50 55.49 -24.46 -1.15
CA LEU A 50 55.28 -23.57 -2.29
C LEU A 50 55.43 -22.14 -1.76
N PRO A 51 56.37 -21.32 -2.28
CA PRO A 51 56.33 -19.89 -1.97
C PRO A 51 55.02 -19.36 -2.53
N ASN A 52 54.11 -18.93 -1.65
CA ASN A 52 52.89 -18.27 -2.08
C ASN A 52 53.29 -17.05 -2.93
N LYS A 53 53.11 -17.17 -4.24
CA LYS A 53 52.84 -16.01 -5.08
C LYS A 53 51.46 -15.50 -4.70
N HIS A 54 51.39 -14.84 -3.54
CA HIS A 54 50.58 -13.64 -3.42
C HIS A 54 51.22 -12.60 -4.35
N THR A 55 51.04 -12.80 -5.66
CA THR A 55 50.85 -11.66 -6.54
C THR A 55 49.73 -10.87 -5.91
N ASN A 56 50.04 -9.65 -5.50
CA ASN A 56 49.11 -8.71 -4.89
C ASN A 56 48.15 -8.19 -5.99
N MET A 57 47.40 -9.11 -6.60
CA MET A 57 46.15 -8.81 -7.28
C MET A 57 45.25 -8.31 -6.17
N LEU A 58 45.03 -7.00 -6.17
CA LEU A 58 44.08 -6.35 -5.28
C LEU A 58 42.76 -7.10 -5.38
N GLU A 59 42.24 -7.60 -4.26
CA GLU A 59 40.95 -8.30 -4.29
C GLU A 59 39.89 -7.34 -4.83
N LYS A 60 39.23 -7.81 -5.89
CA LYS A 60 38.23 -7.06 -6.63
C LYS A 60 36.96 -7.00 -5.78
N THR A 61 36.55 -5.79 -5.44
CA THR A 61 35.38 -5.55 -4.58
C THR A 61 34.11 -5.65 -5.41
N ARG A 62 33.22 -6.55 -5.01
CA ARG A 62 31.81 -6.57 -5.44
C ARG A 62 30.96 -5.88 -4.38
N LEU A 63 30.16 -4.91 -4.79
CA LEU A 63 29.32 -4.12 -3.89
C LEU A 63 27.85 -4.25 -4.29
N VAL A 64 26.99 -4.60 -3.35
CA VAL A 64 25.52 -4.59 -3.52
C VAL A 64 24.96 -3.50 -2.62
N LEU A 65 24.26 -2.55 -3.24
CA LEU A 65 23.58 -1.44 -2.60
C LEU A 65 22.09 -1.67 -2.80
N ILE A 66 21.36 -1.83 -1.71
CA ILE A 66 19.93 -2.13 -1.72
C ILE A 66 19.21 -0.93 -1.14
N ASP A 67 18.26 -0.37 -1.86
CA ASP A 67 17.47 0.73 -1.34
C ASP A 67 16.66 0.32 -0.10
N GLY A 68 16.34 1.27 0.77
CA GLY A 68 15.54 1.00 1.96
C GLY A 68 14.07 0.73 1.65
N ASN A 69 13.55 1.30 0.55
CA ASN A 69 12.12 1.26 0.21
C ASN A 69 11.69 -0.04 -0.49
N VAL A 70 12.60 -0.77 -1.13
CA VAL A 70 12.22 -2.01 -1.84
C VAL A 70 11.73 -3.07 -0.87
N ASP A 71 10.81 -3.89 -1.37
CA ASP A 71 10.25 -5.03 -0.66
C ASP A 71 11.35 -5.91 0.00
N HIS A 72 11.12 -6.31 1.25
CA HIS A 72 11.91 -7.34 1.94
C HIS A 72 13.46 -7.19 1.82
N PRO A 73 14.07 -6.02 2.08
CA PRO A 73 15.46 -5.73 1.68
C PRO A 73 16.50 -6.57 2.43
N GLN A 74 16.16 -7.09 3.62
CA GLN A 74 17.00 -8.04 4.35
C GLN A 74 17.07 -9.41 3.65
N GLN A 75 15.98 -9.89 3.02
CA GLN A 75 15.97 -11.14 2.26
C GLN A 75 16.93 -11.06 1.05
N LEU A 76 16.93 -9.92 0.37
CA LEU A 76 17.87 -9.63 -0.72
C LEU A 76 19.31 -9.62 -0.19
N LYS A 77 19.57 -8.93 0.92
CA LYS A 77 20.90 -8.85 1.56
C LYS A 77 21.44 -10.22 1.99
N GLU A 78 20.60 -11.11 2.51
CA GLU A 78 21.00 -12.47 2.88
C GLU A 78 21.23 -13.38 1.66
N GLY A 79 20.63 -13.04 0.52
CA GLY A 79 20.63 -13.81 -0.72
C GLY A 79 21.74 -13.51 -1.73
N VAL A 80 22.69 -12.65 -1.39
CA VAL A 80 23.84 -12.31 -2.25
C VAL A 80 24.90 -13.42 -2.29
N ALA A 81 25.71 -13.44 -3.34
CA ALA A 81 26.89 -14.30 -3.42
C ALA A 81 27.92 -14.01 -2.31
N ARG A 82 28.64 -15.05 -1.86
CA ARG A 82 29.72 -14.91 -0.84
C ARG A 82 30.86 -14.04 -1.37
N GLY A 83 31.44 -13.23 -0.49
CA GLY A 83 32.53 -12.29 -0.83
C GLY A 83 32.05 -10.93 -1.32
N THR A 84 30.73 -10.71 -1.37
CA THR A 84 30.11 -9.44 -1.74
C THR A 84 29.91 -8.55 -0.51
N SER A 85 30.33 -7.28 -0.59
CA SER A 85 29.98 -6.27 0.41
C SER A 85 28.55 -5.81 0.15
N THR A 86 27.66 -5.86 1.15
CA THR A 86 26.23 -5.53 0.96
C THR A 86 25.73 -4.55 2.01
N ILE A 87 25.16 -3.44 1.52
CA ILE A 87 24.71 -2.30 2.32
C ILE A 87 23.27 -2.00 1.93
N ILE A 88 22.41 -1.78 2.92
CA ILE A 88 21.06 -1.25 2.73
C ILE A 88 21.14 0.26 2.97
N LEU A 89 20.58 1.06 2.07
CA LEU A 89 20.50 2.51 2.18
C LEU A 89 19.39 2.90 3.17
N ASP A 90 19.56 4.01 3.87
CA ASP A 90 18.49 4.59 4.68
C ASP A 90 17.48 5.27 3.76
N GLN A 91 16.21 4.82 3.83
CA GLN A 91 15.09 5.36 3.06
C GLN A 91 14.84 6.86 3.31
N ASN A 92 15.28 7.40 4.45
CA ASN A 92 15.02 8.78 4.86
C ASN A 92 16.18 9.75 4.52
N GLN A 93 17.20 9.30 3.79
CA GLN A 93 18.37 10.08 3.43
C GLN A 93 18.62 10.05 1.91
N ASP A 94 19.28 11.09 1.40
CA ASP A 94 19.66 11.21 -0.02
C ASP A 94 20.52 10.01 -0.43
N GLY A 95 19.95 9.12 -1.25
CA GLY A 95 20.59 7.88 -1.67
C GLY A 95 21.79 8.12 -2.58
N VAL A 96 21.78 9.18 -3.39
CA VAL A 96 22.93 9.56 -4.23
C VAL A 96 24.12 10.01 -3.37
N GLU A 97 23.87 10.75 -2.29
CA GLU A 97 24.88 11.14 -1.30
C GLU A 97 25.38 9.93 -0.50
N GLN A 98 24.48 9.02 -0.08
CA GLN A 98 24.84 7.77 0.58
C GLN A 98 25.76 6.90 -0.29
N ILE A 99 25.38 6.65 -1.55
CA ILE A 99 26.19 5.91 -2.53
C ILE A 99 27.55 6.60 -2.72
N SER A 100 27.58 7.93 -2.84
CA SER A 100 28.82 8.69 -2.97
C SER A 100 29.77 8.49 -1.77
N LYS A 101 29.24 8.53 -0.54
CA LYS A 101 29.99 8.26 0.70
C LYS A 101 30.51 6.83 0.74
N ILE A 102 29.71 5.85 0.33
CA ILE A 102 30.09 4.43 0.26
C ILE A 102 31.20 4.20 -0.77
N LEU A 103 31.03 4.68 -2.01
CA LEU A 103 32.03 4.53 -3.07
C LEU A 103 33.35 5.23 -2.73
N ALA A 104 33.31 6.35 -1.99
CA ALA A 104 34.51 7.03 -1.51
C ALA A 104 35.39 6.14 -0.61
N THR A 105 34.80 5.29 0.25
CA THR A 105 35.53 4.42 1.19
C THR A 105 36.00 3.09 0.59
N HIS A 106 35.40 2.62 -0.52
CA HIS A 106 35.77 1.38 -1.18
C HIS A 106 36.84 1.58 -2.27
N THR A 107 37.63 0.55 -2.59
CA THR A 107 38.70 0.59 -3.61
C THR A 107 38.71 -0.68 -4.44
N ASN A 108 39.20 -0.61 -5.68
CA ASN A 108 39.25 -1.73 -6.64
C ASN A 108 37.87 -2.39 -6.83
N ILE A 109 36.84 -1.55 -6.98
CA ILE A 109 35.48 -1.97 -7.27
C ILE A 109 35.46 -2.55 -8.68
N ASP A 110 34.99 -3.79 -8.81
CA ASP A 110 34.79 -4.45 -10.10
C ASP A 110 33.34 -4.37 -10.56
N SER A 111 32.43 -4.44 -9.59
CA SER A 111 31.01 -4.33 -9.82
C SER A 111 30.27 -3.63 -8.68
N VAL A 112 29.29 -2.81 -9.07
CA VAL A 112 28.24 -2.29 -8.19
C VAL A 112 26.91 -2.83 -8.70
N HIS A 113 26.14 -3.43 -7.81
CA HIS A 113 24.79 -3.88 -8.03
C HIS A 113 23.88 -2.95 -7.22
N LEU A 114 23.13 -2.09 -7.88
CA LEU A 114 22.24 -1.12 -7.24
C LEU A 114 20.80 -1.62 -7.40
N VAL A 115 20.12 -1.89 -6.28
CA VAL A 115 18.73 -2.33 -6.24
C VAL A 115 17.88 -1.21 -5.70
N SER A 116 16.80 -0.89 -6.41
CA SER A 116 15.85 0.14 -6.06
C SER A 116 14.56 -0.05 -6.84
N HIS A 117 13.52 0.70 -6.51
CA HIS A 117 12.48 0.97 -7.50
C HIS A 117 13.03 1.77 -8.69
N GLY A 118 12.31 1.76 -9.80
CA GLY A 118 12.76 2.39 -11.04
C GLY A 118 11.65 2.57 -12.05
N TRP A 119 11.96 3.39 -13.06
CA TRP A 119 11.08 3.71 -14.18
C TRP A 119 11.92 4.06 -15.41
N SER A 120 11.28 4.23 -16.58
CA SER A 120 11.94 4.64 -17.83
C SER A 120 12.80 5.90 -17.65
N GLY A 121 14.10 5.72 -17.45
CA GLY A 121 15.07 6.81 -17.31
C GLY A 121 15.33 7.32 -15.89
N GLY A 122 14.96 6.58 -14.83
CA GLY A 122 15.28 6.96 -13.45
C GLY A 122 15.23 5.83 -12.41
N LEU A 123 15.68 6.17 -11.19
CA LEU A 123 15.79 5.31 -10.02
C LEU A 123 15.39 6.09 -8.76
N GLN A 124 14.60 5.49 -7.87
CA GLN A 124 14.43 6.01 -6.50
C GLN A 124 15.62 5.57 -5.64
N LEU A 125 16.20 6.47 -4.87
CA LEU A 125 17.36 6.20 -4.01
C LEU A 125 17.17 6.94 -2.67
N GLY A 126 16.73 6.22 -1.66
CA GLY A 126 16.32 6.75 -0.37
C GLY A 126 15.11 7.68 -0.51
N ASN A 127 15.29 8.95 -0.16
CA ASN A 127 14.30 10.02 -0.39
C ASN A 127 14.68 10.94 -1.57
N SER A 128 15.51 10.45 -2.49
CA SER A 128 16.02 11.21 -3.64
C SER A 128 15.87 10.42 -4.94
N GLU A 129 15.71 11.12 -6.05
CA GLU A 129 15.61 10.49 -7.37
C GLU A 129 16.88 10.73 -8.19
N LEU A 130 17.37 9.70 -8.88
CA LEU A 130 18.39 9.84 -9.93
C LEU A 130 17.76 9.54 -11.29
N SER A 131 17.24 10.58 -11.95
CA SER A 131 16.61 10.54 -13.27
C SER A 131 17.39 11.39 -14.28
N LEU A 132 16.90 11.52 -15.51
CA LEU A 132 17.43 12.50 -16.47
C LEU A 132 17.24 13.96 -16.02
N ASP A 133 16.17 14.24 -15.29
CA ASP A 133 15.74 15.60 -14.92
C ASP A 133 16.43 16.07 -13.62
N THR A 134 16.73 15.14 -12.70
CA THR A 134 17.59 15.43 -11.53
C THR A 134 19.09 15.33 -11.83
N PHE A 135 19.49 14.73 -12.96
CA PHE A 135 20.89 14.35 -13.24
C PHE A 135 21.91 15.49 -13.08
N GLU A 136 21.58 16.68 -13.58
CA GLU A 136 22.49 17.83 -13.55
C GLU A 136 22.70 18.36 -12.12
N GLN A 137 21.73 18.17 -11.22
CA GLN A 137 21.83 18.54 -9.81
C GLN A 137 22.82 17.62 -9.08
N TYR A 138 22.80 16.33 -9.43
CA TYR A 138 23.69 15.31 -8.88
C TYR A 138 25.02 15.15 -9.62
N LEU A 139 25.27 15.92 -10.69
CA LEU A 139 26.45 15.77 -11.55
C LEU A 139 27.76 15.86 -10.77
N SER A 140 27.82 16.68 -9.71
CA SER A 140 29.01 16.82 -8.87
C SER A 140 29.28 15.56 -8.04
N GLN A 141 28.23 14.95 -7.48
CA GLN A 141 28.25 13.74 -6.68
C GLN A 141 28.54 12.51 -7.55
N VAL A 142 27.76 12.30 -8.61
CA VAL A 142 27.90 11.19 -9.57
C VAL A 142 29.25 11.27 -10.31
N GLY A 143 29.76 12.49 -10.58
CA GLY A 143 31.11 12.70 -11.09
C GLY A 143 32.23 12.21 -10.16
N THR A 144 31.98 12.06 -8.84
CA THR A 144 32.95 11.42 -7.94
C THR A 144 33.02 9.90 -8.14
N TRP A 145 31.92 9.28 -8.57
CA TRP A 145 31.84 7.83 -8.82
C TRP A 145 32.77 7.44 -9.98
N ALA A 146 33.01 8.34 -10.93
CA ALA A 146 33.92 8.13 -12.05
C ALA A 146 35.31 7.63 -11.62
N LYS A 147 35.84 8.18 -10.53
CA LYS A 147 37.14 7.83 -9.94
C LYS A 147 37.18 6.40 -9.37
N LYS A 148 36.03 5.74 -9.25
CA LYS A 148 35.83 4.44 -8.62
C LYS A 148 35.27 3.39 -9.59
N LEU A 149 34.46 3.81 -10.56
CA LEU A 149 33.67 2.94 -11.43
C LEU A 149 34.12 2.94 -12.91
N THR A 150 35.14 3.71 -13.30
CA THR A 150 35.64 3.68 -14.69
C THR A 150 36.07 2.27 -15.09
N GLY A 151 35.36 1.67 -16.05
CA GLY A 151 35.56 0.29 -16.52
C GLY A 151 34.96 -0.81 -15.65
N ALA A 152 34.42 -0.48 -14.46
CA ALA A 152 33.65 -1.41 -13.63
C ALA A 152 32.26 -1.69 -14.23
N SER A 153 31.57 -2.71 -13.75
CA SER A 153 30.17 -2.98 -14.11
C SER A 153 29.22 -2.31 -13.11
N LEU A 154 28.18 -1.62 -13.58
CA LEU A 154 27.10 -1.07 -12.77
C LEU A 154 25.79 -1.72 -13.21
N LEU A 155 25.25 -2.62 -12.38
CA LEU A 155 24.04 -3.38 -12.66
C LEU A 155 22.89 -2.75 -11.86
N LEU A 156 21.89 -2.22 -12.55
CA LEU A 156 20.73 -1.54 -11.99
C LEU A 156 19.54 -2.49 -11.97
N TYR A 157 19.10 -2.85 -10.76
CA TYR A 157 17.96 -3.71 -10.49
C TYR A 157 16.79 -2.84 -10.05
N GLY A 158 16.13 -2.22 -11.01
CA GLY A 158 14.86 -1.53 -10.85
C GLY A 158 13.98 -1.80 -12.06
N CYS A 159 12.67 -1.73 -11.88
CA CYS A 159 11.74 -1.98 -12.97
C CYS A 159 11.91 -0.95 -14.09
N GLN A 160 11.93 -1.42 -15.34
CA GLN A 160 11.77 -0.58 -16.53
C GLN A 160 12.80 0.57 -16.69
N VAL A 161 13.91 0.56 -15.94
CA VAL A 161 14.95 1.61 -15.94
C VAL A 161 15.49 1.89 -17.33
N ALA A 162 15.59 0.85 -18.16
CA ALA A 162 16.05 0.92 -19.54
C ALA A 162 14.93 0.95 -20.60
N LEU A 163 13.66 1.06 -20.18
CA LEU A 163 12.53 1.05 -21.10
C LEU A 163 12.59 2.25 -22.07
N GLY A 164 12.53 1.94 -23.37
CA GLY A 164 12.45 2.93 -24.43
C GLY A 164 13.65 3.88 -24.55
N GLU A 165 13.43 4.98 -25.29
CA GLU A 165 14.48 5.96 -25.59
C GLU A 165 14.93 6.77 -24.37
N GLN A 166 14.04 7.02 -23.40
CA GLN A 166 14.39 7.74 -22.17
C GLN A 166 15.33 6.90 -21.30
N GLY A 167 14.99 5.62 -21.06
CA GLY A 167 15.86 4.68 -20.35
C GLY A 167 17.22 4.53 -21.01
N ARG A 168 17.25 4.36 -22.35
CA ARG A 168 18.52 4.31 -23.12
C ARG A 168 19.38 5.56 -22.91
N ARG A 169 18.79 6.77 -23.00
CA ARG A 169 19.49 8.04 -22.79
C ARG A 169 20.01 8.20 -21.36
N PHE A 170 19.26 7.75 -20.36
CA PHE A 170 19.68 7.74 -18.96
C PHE A 170 20.93 6.86 -18.76
N LEU A 171 20.93 5.62 -19.26
CA LEU A 171 22.09 4.74 -19.16
C LEU A 171 23.32 5.32 -19.88
N GLU A 172 23.13 5.94 -21.05
CA GLU A 172 24.22 6.60 -21.78
C GLU A 172 24.80 7.80 -21.02
N ARG A 173 23.94 8.65 -20.41
CA ARG A 173 24.38 9.80 -19.60
C ARG A 173 25.10 9.34 -18.33
N LEU A 174 24.56 8.36 -17.62
CA LEU A 174 25.17 7.78 -16.43
C LEU A 174 26.54 7.15 -16.76
N ARG A 175 26.66 6.44 -17.88
CA ARG A 175 27.95 5.92 -18.38
C ARG A 175 28.93 7.02 -18.77
N GLN A 176 28.47 8.07 -19.44
CA GLN A 176 29.33 9.19 -19.84
C GLN A 176 30.01 9.84 -18.64
N VAL A 177 29.31 9.94 -17.51
CA VAL A 177 29.82 10.58 -16.29
C VAL A 177 30.60 9.61 -15.40
N THR A 178 30.14 8.37 -15.23
CA THR A 178 30.78 7.38 -14.34
C THR A 178 31.90 6.57 -15.00
N GLY A 179 31.96 6.51 -16.33
CA GLY A 179 32.85 5.61 -17.06
C GLY A 179 32.55 4.12 -16.89
N ALA A 180 31.45 3.75 -16.21
CA ALA A 180 31.05 2.37 -15.96
C ALA A 180 30.44 1.71 -17.20
N ASN A 181 30.48 0.38 -17.26
CA ASN A 181 29.65 -0.40 -18.16
C ASN A 181 28.32 -0.69 -17.45
N ILE A 182 27.19 -0.28 -18.02
CA ILE A 182 25.91 -0.25 -17.31
C ILE A 182 24.95 -1.29 -17.88
N ALA A 183 24.27 -2.05 -17.02
CA ALA A 183 23.16 -2.93 -17.38
C ALA A 183 21.92 -2.59 -16.56
N ALA A 184 20.75 -2.65 -17.17
CA ALA A 184 19.46 -2.45 -16.51
C ALA A 184 18.35 -3.21 -17.26
N SER A 185 17.16 -3.32 -16.66
CA SER A 185 16.02 -3.99 -17.29
C SER A 185 15.13 -3.00 -18.04
N SER A 186 14.59 -3.40 -19.18
CA SER A 186 13.44 -2.72 -19.82
C SER A 186 12.08 -3.24 -19.31
N ASP A 187 12.07 -4.35 -18.56
CA ASP A 187 10.90 -5.00 -17.97
C ASP A 187 10.80 -4.78 -16.45
N ARG A 188 9.73 -5.28 -15.81
CA ARG A 188 9.64 -5.39 -14.34
C ARG A 188 10.72 -6.33 -13.80
N VAL A 189 11.32 -5.99 -12.67
CA VAL A 189 12.36 -6.79 -12.00
C VAL A 189 11.84 -7.39 -10.69
N GLY A 190 12.12 -8.67 -10.44
CA GLY A 190 11.72 -9.40 -9.24
C GLY A 190 10.91 -10.67 -9.51
N ASN A 191 9.80 -10.86 -8.78
CA ASN A 191 9.03 -12.10 -8.76
C ASN A 191 8.27 -12.40 -10.07
N ALA A 192 8.46 -13.61 -10.60
CA ALA A 192 7.85 -14.07 -11.86
C ALA A 192 6.32 -14.24 -11.83
N LEU A 193 5.72 -14.55 -10.69
CA LEU A 193 4.26 -14.63 -10.55
C LEU A 193 3.62 -13.24 -10.57
N LYS A 194 4.38 -12.21 -10.21
CA LYS A 194 4.02 -10.79 -10.35
C LYS A 194 4.44 -10.17 -11.69
N GLY A 195 4.89 -10.99 -12.65
CA GLY A 195 5.34 -10.52 -13.97
C GLY A 195 6.72 -9.87 -14.00
N GLY A 196 7.47 -9.89 -12.89
CA GLY A 196 8.87 -9.49 -12.85
C GLY A 196 9.82 -10.59 -13.32
N ASN A 197 11.08 -10.23 -13.60
CA ASN A 197 12.15 -11.21 -13.83
C ASN A 197 13.50 -10.68 -13.31
N TRP A 198 14.61 -11.39 -13.51
CA TRP A 198 15.93 -10.95 -13.02
C TRP A 198 16.91 -10.58 -14.15
N HIS A 199 16.40 -10.40 -15.37
CA HIS A 199 17.19 -10.12 -16.56
C HIS A 199 17.40 -8.61 -16.73
N LEU A 200 18.66 -8.23 -16.88
CA LEU A 200 19.07 -6.89 -17.29
C LEU A 200 19.43 -6.97 -18.78
N ASP A 201 18.42 -6.81 -19.62
CA ASP A 201 18.46 -7.04 -21.08
C ASP A 201 19.15 -5.91 -21.84
N VAL A 202 19.08 -4.68 -21.32
CA VAL A 202 19.72 -3.51 -21.94
C VAL A 202 21.07 -3.26 -21.29
N SER A 203 22.10 -3.09 -22.12
CA SER A 203 23.44 -2.72 -21.64
C SER A 203 24.12 -1.67 -22.51
N VAL A 204 24.92 -0.82 -21.86
CA VAL A 204 25.75 0.20 -22.51
C VAL A 204 27.19 0.00 -22.04
N GLY A 205 28.04 -0.51 -22.95
CA GLY A 205 29.40 -0.94 -22.63
C GLY A 205 29.55 -2.46 -22.66
N GLN A 206 30.59 -2.99 -21.99
CA GLN A 206 30.81 -4.43 -21.85
C GLN A 206 30.59 -4.86 -20.39
N ILE A 207 29.55 -5.64 -20.16
CA ILE A 207 29.26 -6.22 -18.84
C ILE A 207 30.11 -7.47 -18.67
N ALA A 208 30.91 -7.48 -17.61
CA ALA A 208 31.85 -8.57 -17.32
C ALA A 208 31.40 -9.45 -16.13
N GLU A 209 30.18 -9.23 -15.64
CA GLU A 209 29.76 -9.64 -14.30
C GLU A 209 28.41 -10.39 -14.29
N GLU A 210 28.29 -11.38 -13.41
CA GLU A 210 27.06 -12.14 -13.15
C GLU A 210 26.16 -11.46 -12.11
N LEU A 211 24.85 -11.78 -12.12
CA LEU A 211 23.88 -11.19 -11.20
C LEU A 211 24.26 -11.40 -9.72
N ALA A 212 24.01 -10.40 -8.86
CA ALA A 212 24.35 -10.47 -7.43
C ALA A 212 23.59 -11.54 -6.64
N PHE A 213 22.33 -11.76 -6.99
CA PHE A 213 21.40 -12.61 -6.24
C PHE A 213 21.46 -14.04 -6.73
N LEU A 214 21.62 -14.98 -5.80
CA LEU A 214 21.70 -16.40 -6.12
C LEU A 214 20.35 -16.91 -6.63
N PRO A 215 20.29 -17.95 -7.50
CA PRO A 215 19.02 -18.48 -8.01
C PRO A 215 17.97 -18.84 -6.95
N PRO A 216 18.32 -19.39 -5.76
CA PRO A 216 17.34 -19.61 -4.69
C PRO A 216 16.70 -18.30 -4.17
N THR A 217 17.47 -17.21 -4.11
CA THR A 217 16.97 -15.88 -3.73
C THR A 217 16.03 -15.34 -4.78
N GLN A 218 16.42 -15.44 -6.06
CA GLN A 218 15.59 -15.01 -7.19
C GLN A 218 14.23 -15.72 -7.23
N GLN A 219 14.19 -16.99 -6.80
CA GLN A 219 12.97 -17.82 -6.72
C GLN A 219 12.15 -17.57 -5.46
N ALA A 220 12.79 -17.21 -4.33
CA ALA A 220 12.13 -17.03 -3.04
C ALA A 220 11.68 -15.58 -2.77
N TYR A 221 12.20 -14.59 -3.50
CA TYR A 221 11.81 -13.20 -3.37
C TYR A 221 10.37 -12.98 -3.84
N THR A 222 9.55 -12.37 -3.00
CA THR A 222 8.09 -12.23 -3.22
C THR A 222 7.69 -10.92 -3.90
N GLY A 223 8.50 -9.87 -3.78
CA GLY A 223 8.21 -8.56 -4.35
C GLY A 223 8.57 -8.41 -5.83
N VAL A 224 8.20 -7.26 -6.40
CA VAL A 224 8.87 -6.65 -7.55
C VAL A 224 9.45 -5.30 -7.13
N PHE A 225 10.22 -4.64 -8.00
CA PHE A 225 10.76 -3.31 -7.73
C PHE A 225 9.88 -2.19 -8.33
N ASP A 226 8.56 -2.32 -8.16
CA ASP A 226 7.56 -1.28 -8.45
C ASP A 226 7.08 -0.65 -7.12
N PRO A 227 6.72 0.64 -7.09
CA PRO A 227 6.20 1.31 -5.89
C PRO A 227 4.88 0.71 -5.41
N ILE A 228 4.57 0.85 -4.11
CA ILE A 228 3.28 0.43 -3.54
C ILE A 228 2.31 1.61 -3.53
N ILE A 229 1.05 1.40 -3.91
CA ILE A 229 -0.03 2.38 -3.80
C ILE A 229 -1.11 1.92 -2.81
N SER A 230 -1.58 2.86 -1.99
CA SER A 230 -2.76 2.71 -1.11
C SER A 230 -3.85 3.72 -1.48
N MET A 231 -5.11 3.37 -1.19
CA MET A 231 -6.30 4.23 -1.27
C MET A 231 -7.02 4.25 0.07
N ILE A 232 -7.39 5.45 0.54
CA ILE A 232 -8.25 5.69 1.71
C ILE A 232 -9.30 6.77 1.39
N ALA A 233 -10.29 6.92 2.26
CA ALA A 233 -11.28 7.99 2.24
C ALA A 233 -11.33 8.69 3.61
N ASP A 234 -11.71 9.97 3.65
CA ASP A 234 -11.88 10.75 4.88
C ASP A 234 -13.30 10.63 5.45
N GLU A 235 -14.31 10.70 4.59
CA GLU A 235 -15.72 10.41 4.90
C GLU A 235 -16.14 9.07 4.27
N LEU A 236 -16.88 8.26 5.04
CA LEU A 236 -17.39 6.96 4.65
C LEU A 236 -18.91 6.91 4.57
N VAL A 237 -19.62 7.91 5.11
CA VAL A 237 -21.09 7.98 5.04
C VAL A 237 -21.50 9.25 4.30
N LEU A 238 -22.12 9.06 3.14
CA LEU A 238 -22.59 10.15 2.29
C LEU A 238 -24.13 10.22 2.33
N VAL A 239 -24.63 11.44 2.44
CA VAL A 239 -26.04 11.81 2.43
C VAL A 239 -26.32 12.71 1.23
N GLU A 240 -27.36 12.38 0.46
CA GLU A 240 -27.72 13.03 -0.81
C GLU A 240 -28.35 14.40 -0.62
N ASP A 241 -29.40 14.51 0.22
CA ASP A 241 -30.10 15.77 0.49
C ASP A 241 -29.22 16.85 1.15
N GLU A 242 -28.07 16.44 1.69
CA GLU A 242 -27.02 17.31 2.22
C GLU A 242 -25.86 17.60 1.25
N LEU A 243 -25.82 16.97 0.06
CA LEU A 243 -24.74 17.06 -0.95
C LEU A 243 -23.33 16.84 -0.36
N THR A 244 -23.22 15.85 0.52
CA THR A 244 -21.97 15.46 1.18
C THR A 244 -20.88 15.00 0.19
N GLN A 245 -19.64 14.95 0.65
CA GLN A 245 -18.47 14.66 -0.18
C GLN A 245 -17.47 13.78 0.55
N THR A 246 -16.73 12.99 -0.21
CA THR A 246 -15.57 12.24 0.27
C THR A 246 -14.33 12.57 -0.57
N THR A 247 -13.18 12.64 0.08
CA THR A 247 -11.85 12.78 -0.54
C THR A 247 -11.16 11.43 -0.56
N LEU A 248 -11.22 10.77 -1.72
CA LEU A 248 -10.38 9.61 -1.98
C LEU A 248 -8.92 10.07 -2.06
N THR A 249 -8.08 9.56 -1.16
CA THR A 249 -6.65 9.87 -1.09
C THR A 249 -5.84 8.66 -1.52
N PHE A 250 -4.98 8.87 -2.51
CA PHE A 250 -4.04 7.90 -3.05
C PHE A 250 -2.64 8.26 -2.61
N THR A 251 -1.90 7.30 -2.08
CA THR A 251 -0.52 7.50 -1.63
C THR A 251 0.38 6.44 -2.23
N LEU A 252 1.41 6.87 -2.94
CA LEU A 252 2.51 6.01 -3.40
C LEU A 252 3.61 5.97 -2.34
N SER A 253 4.31 4.84 -2.22
CA SER A 253 5.48 4.68 -1.34
C SER A 253 6.64 5.63 -1.68
N GLU A 254 6.66 6.16 -2.89
CA GLU A 254 7.64 7.09 -3.47
C GLU A 254 6.95 7.97 -4.53
N PRO A 255 7.54 9.09 -4.97
CA PRO A 255 6.97 9.91 -6.05
C PRO A 255 6.79 9.11 -7.36
N PRO A 256 5.73 9.37 -8.14
CA PRO A 256 5.58 8.77 -9.45
C PRO A 256 6.62 9.33 -10.44
N PRO A 257 6.98 8.58 -11.48
CA PRO A 257 7.88 9.03 -12.53
C PRO A 257 7.34 10.21 -13.36
N ASP A 258 8.23 10.87 -14.09
CA ASP A 258 7.88 11.92 -15.06
C ASP A 258 6.81 11.43 -16.06
N GLY A 259 5.64 12.08 -16.04
CA GLY A 259 4.46 11.69 -16.83
C GLY A 259 3.40 10.91 -16.05
N GLY A 260 3.69 10.51 -14.82
CA GLY A 260 2.78 9.90 -13.87
C GLY A 260 2.49 8.40 -14.07
N ILE A 261 1.66 7.87 -13.18
CA ILE A 261 1.21 6.47 -13.17
C ILE A 261 -0.29 6.41 -13.47
N GLU A 262 -0.71 5.54 -14.40
CA GLU A 262 -2.12 5.33 -14.71
C GLU A 262 -2.76 4.40 -13.66
N VAL A 263 -3.58 4.98 -12.80
CA VAL A 263 -4.30 4.33 -11.70
C VAL A 263 -5.74 4.06 -12.13
N SER A 264 -6.33 2.97 -11.64
CA SER A 264 -7.73 2.63 -11.89
C SER A 264 -8.39 2.12 -10.61
N ILE A 265 -9.58 2.66 -10.31
CA ILE A 265 -10.46 2.15 -9.27
C ILE A 265 -11.74 1.62 -9.91
N GLU A 266 -12.31 0.55 -9.34
CA GLU A 266 -13.53 -0.10 -9.79
C GLU A 266 -14.58 -0.08 -8.68
N ASN A 267 -15.78 0.40 -8.99
CA ASN A 267 -16.94 0.27 -8.12
C ASN A 267 -17.51 -1.16 -8.23
N ASN A 268 -18.03 -1.73 -7.13
CA ASN A 268 -18.64 -3.06 -7.12
C ASN A 268 -19.91 -3.18 -7.97
N GLN A 269 -20.62 -2.07 -8.23
CA GLN A 269 -21.84 -2.04 -9.03
C GLN A 269 -21.57 -1.54 -10.47
N PRO A 270 -22.13 -2.17 -11.50
CA PRO A 270 -22.20 -1.59 -12.84
C PRO A 270 -22.89 -0.22 -12.78
N PHE A 271 -22.33 0.79 -13.43
CA PHE A 271 -22.79 2.18 -13.39
C PHE A 271 -22.71 2.92 -12.04
N GLY A 272 -22.18 2.33 -10.95
CA GLY A 272 -22.07 2.96 -9.62
C GLY A 272 -21.11 4.16 -9.50
N LEU A 273 -20.61 4.69 -10.61
CA LEU A 273 -20.02 6.03 -10.69
C LEU A 273 -21.05 7.13 -10.99
N ALA A 274 -22.30 6.77 -11.30
CA ALA A 274 -23.39 7.71 -11.58
C ALA A 274 -23.86 8.46 -10.33
N ASP A 275 -23.69 7.88 -9.14
CA ASP A 275 -24.00 8.45 -7.82
C ASP A 275 -23.07 9.60 -7.43
N PHE A 276 -22.06 9.87 -8.24
CA PHE A 276 -20.99 10.81 -7.94
C PHE A 276 -20.89 11.89 -9.01
N GLN A 277 -20.70 13.12 -8.55
CA GLN A 277 -20.52 14.30 -9.41
C GLN A 277 -19.12 14.29 -10.06
N LEU A 278 -18.96 13.46 -11.10
CA LEU A 278 -17.68 13.25 -11.79
C LEU A 278 -17.46 14.13 -13.03
N ALA A 279 -18.49 14.83 -13.51
CA ALA A 279 -18.40 15.71 -14.67
C ALA A 279 -19.27 16.97 -14.50
N PRO A 280 -18.85 18.12 -15.04
CA PRO A 280 -19.61 19.36 -15.01
C PRO A 280 -20.79 19.30 -16.00
N PHE A 281 -21.81 18.51 -15.68
CA PHE A 281 -23.12 18.60 -16.31
C PHE A 281 -23.81 19.91 -15.90
N PRO A 282 -24.71 20.48 -16.74
CA PRO A 282 -25.42 21.73 -16.43
C PRO A 282 -26.37 21.64 -15.20
N ILE A 283 -26.45 20.48 -14.55
CA ILE A 283 -27.23 20.19 -13.35
C ILE A 283 -26.35 19.86 -12.12
N SER A 284 -25.03 19.79 -12.27
CA SER A 284 -24.09 19.44 -11.19
C SER A 284 -23.54 20.73 -10.54
N PRO A 285 -23.93 21.07 -9.30
CA PRO A 285 -23.52 22.32 -8.67
C PRO A 285 -22.07 22.33 -8.19
N ILE A 286 -21.45 21.15 -7.98
CA ILE A 286 -20.10 21.02 -7.41
C ILE A 286 -19.26 20.09 -8.31
N PRO A 287 -18.32 20.63 -9.11
CA PRO A 287 -17.43 19.79 -9.92
C PRO A 287 -16.43 19.04 -9.02
N PRO A 288 -15.95 17.86 -9.43
CA PRO A 288 -14.96 17.12 -8.66
C PRO A 288 -13.66 17.92 -8.61
N THR A 289 -12.98 17.87 -7.47
CA THR A 289 -11.67 18.54 -7.33
C THR A 289 -10.57 17.50 -7.18
N THR A 290 -9.42 17.79 -7.81
CA THR A 290 -8.25 16.91 -7.73
C THR A 290 -6.98 17.66 -7.37
N THR A 291 -6.10 16.98 -6.64
CA THR A 291 -4.71 17.38 -6.35
C THR A 291 -3.80 16.21 -6.73
N GLY A 292 -2.60 16.45 -7.25
CA GLY A 292 -1.67 15.37 -7.63
C GLY A 292 -2.14 14.45 -8.77
N ILE A 293 -3.10 14.90 -9.60
CA ILE A 293 -3.67 14.14 -10.72
C ILE A 293 -3.70 15.00 -11.98
N ASP A 294 -3.31 14.41 -13.12
CA ASP A 294 -3.53 15.03 -14.44
C ASP A 294 -5.04 15.08 -14.76
N ARG A 295 -5.61 16.28 -14.65
CA ARG A 295 -7.03 16.55 -14.96
C ARG A 295 -7.40 16.30 -16.43
N GLY A 296 -6.43 16.14 -17.34
CA GLY A 296 -6.67 15.72 -18.72
C GLY A 296 -7.11 14.26 -18.86
N ARG A 297 -7.05 13.46 -17.79
CA ARG A 297 -7.22 11.99 -17.83
C ARG A 297 -8.24 11.41 -16.85
N LEU A 298 -9.03 12.23 -16.15
CA LEU A 298 -10.07 11.72 -15.25
C LEU A 298 -11.27 11.16 -16.05
N GLY A 299 -11.50 9.85 -15.99
CA GLY A 299 -12.60 9.17 -16.69
C GLY A 299 -12.33 7.67 -16.88
N GLY A 300 -13.21 6.92 -17.53
CA GLY A 300 -13.00 5.47 -17.69
C GLY A 300 -13.67 4.85 -18.91
N PRO A 301 -13.50 3.52 -19.10
CA PRO A 301 -14.14 2.79 -20.19
C PRO A 301 -15.67 2.80 -20.06
N ALA A 302 -16.37 2.65 -21.19
CA ALA A 302 -17.83 2.69 -21.23
C ALA A 302 -18.47 1.65 -20.30
N GLY A 303 -19.32 2.12 -19.38
CA GLY A 303 -19.96 1.30 -18.34
C GLY A 303 -20.04 1.94 -16.95
N ASN A 304 -19.47 3.14 -16.77
CA ASN A 304 -19.55 3.96 -15.53
C ASN A 304 -19.26 3.17 -14.23
N GLN A 305 -18.35 2.20 -14.28
CA GLN A 305 -17.95 1.38 -13.14
C GLN A 305 -16.47 1.60 -12.76
N ILE A 306 -15.62 1.88 -13.74
CA ILE A 306 -14.18 2.06 -13.56
C ILE A 306 -13.85 3.54 -13.74
N LEU A 307 -13.13 4.12 -12.78
CA LEU A 307 -12.55 5.46 -12.88
C LEU A 307 -11.04 5.32 -13.02
N GLN A 308 -10.51 5.81 -14.14
CA GLN A 308 -9.09 5.87 -14.44
C GLN A 308 -8.60 7.31 -14.36
N PHE A 309 -7.32 7.48 -13.99
CA PHE A 309 -6.67 8.78 -13.88
C PHE A 309 -5.15 8.60 -13.82
N THR A 310 -4.39 9.68 -14.00
CA THR A 310 -2.93 9.64 -13.88
C THR A 310 -2.47 10.39 -12.65
N VAL A 311 -1.86 9.66 -11.70
CA VAL A 311 -1.24 10.20 -10.49
C VAL A 311 0.13 10.78 -10.85
N ILE A 312 0.35 12.05 -10.51
CA ILE A 312 1.55 12.83 -10.85
C ILE A 312 2.32 13.37 -9.62
N ASP A 313 1.72 13.35 -8.43
CA ASP A 313 2.40 13.61 -7.16
C ASP A 313 2.39 12.34 -6.29
N GLN A 314 3.31 12.22 -5.31
CA GLN A 314 3.35 11.07 -4.38
C GLN A 314 2.06 10.87 -3.59
N THR A 315 1.37 11.96 -3.27
CA THR A 315 0.04 11.95 -2.64
C THR A 315 -0.92 12.71 -3.55
N ALA A 316 -1.98 12.03 -3.96
CA ALA A 316 -2.97 12.50 -4.90
C ALA A 316 -4.37 12.36 -4.30
N THR A 317 -5.28 13.28 -4.64
CA THR A 317 -6.65 13.25 -4.12
C THR A 317 -7.69 13.46 -5.22
N ILE A 318 -8.84 12.81 -5.06
CA ILE A 318 -10.07 13.09 -5.79
C ILE A 318 -11.16 13.34 -4.74
N THR A 319 -11.65 14.57 -4.66
CA THR A 319 -12.86 14.89 -3.88
C THR A 319 -14.07 14.80 -4.80
N ILE A 320 -15.01 13.94 -4.44
CA ILE A 320 -16.26 13.69 -5.16
C ILE A 320 -17.45 13.99 -4.23
N ALA A 321 -18.44 14.70 -4.75
CA ALA A 321 -19.74 14.85 -4.09
C ALA A 321 -20.66 13.72 -4.53
N ILE A 322 -21.53 13.27 -3.62
CA ILE A 322 -22.69 12.46 -3.99
C ILE A 322 -23.66 13.31 -4.86
N PHE A 323 -24.47 12.65 -5.68
CA PHE A 323 -25.41 13.29 -6.59
C PHE A 323 -26.84 13.10 -6.09
N ASP A 324 -27.49 14.20 -5.67
CA ASP A 324 -28.93 14.28 -5.38
C ASP A 324 -29.73 14.10 -6.68
N ASP A 325 -30.20 12.87 -6.88
CA ASP A 325 -30.89 12.34 -8.04
C ASP A 325 -32.27 11.81 -7.61
N PRO A 326 -33.34 12.00 -8.40
CA PRO A 326 -34.68 11.62 -7.97
C PRO A 326 -34.91 10.11 -8.11
N ASP A 327 -35.22 9.42 -6.99
CA ASP A 327 -35.36 7.97 -6.88
C ASP A 327 -36.02 7.34 -8.11
N ARG A 328 -35.35 6.35 -8.71
CA ARG A 328 -35.90 5.63 -9.84
C ARG A 328 -36.93 4.61 -9.40
N THR A 329 -38.14 4.70 -9.97
CA THR A 329 -39.21 3.72 -9.72
C THR A 329 -38.78 2.31 -10.17
N PRO A 330 -39.13 1.23 -9.45
CA PRO A 330 -38.78 -0.15 -9.81
C PRO A 330 -39.17 -0.60 -11.22
N GLU A 331 -40.20 0.02 -11.84
CA GLU A 331 -40.61 -0.27 -13.21
C GLU A 331 -39.78 0.46 -14.30
N GLY A 332 -38.89 1.39 -13.91
CA GLY A 332 -38.10 2.25 -14.80
C GLY A 332 -38.92 3.34 -15.51
N ASN A 333 -38.31 4.50 -15.74
CA ASN A 333 -38.95 5.53 -16.53
C ASN A 333 -38.94 5.15 -18.02
N ILE A 334 -40.10 4.78 -18.56
CA ILE A 334 -40.32 4.30 -19.95
C ILE A 334 -39.90 5.27 -21.09
N THR A 335 -39.32 6.43 -20.77
CA THR A 335 -38.75 7.37 -21.74
C THR A 335 -37.22 7.55 -21.64
N ASP A 336 -36.54 6.82 -20.74
CA ASP A 336 -35.07 6.78 -20.71
C ASP A 336 -34.53 5.93 -21.88
N PRO A 337 -33.69 6.48 -22.78
CA PRO A 337 -33.07 5.69 -23.85
C PRO A 337 -32.03 4.69 -23.36
N ASP A 338 -31.49 4.83 -22.14
CA ASP A 338 -30.34 4.07 -21.64
C ASP A 338 -30.72 2.80 -20.83
N GLY A 339 -31.76 2.10 -21.30
CA GLY A 339 -32.01 0.69 -20.95
C GLY A 339 -32.65 0.43 -19.58
N PRO A 340 -32.77 -0.85 -19.17
CA PRO A 340 -33.39 -1.24 -17.91
C PRO A 340 -32.37 -1.08 -16.77
N LEU A 341 -32.21 0.14 -16.27
CA LEU A 341 -31.20 0.46 -15.25
C LEU A 341 -31.76 1.27 -14.07
N ARG A 342 -31.34 0.79 -12.90
CA ARG A 342 -31.41 1.35 -11.55
C ARG A 342 -32.77 1.37 -10.86
N ASN A 343 -32.76 0.74 -9.68
CA ASN A 343 -33.77 0.80 -8.61
C ASN A 343 -33.11 0.60 -7.23
N ASP A 344 -31.79 0.74 -7.20
CA ASP A 344 -30.86 0.69 -6.08
C ASP A 344 -30.90 1.99 -5.27
N ASP A 345 -31.15 3.12 -5.95
CA ASP A 345 -31.44 4.48 -5.46
C ASP A 345 -32.72 4.58 -4.57
N GLN A 346 -32.88 3.71 -3.56
CA GLN A 346 -33.93 3.79 -2.53
C GLN A 346 -33.41 3.31 -1.16
N GLY A 347 -32.95 4.24 -0.33
CA GLY A 347 -32.56 4.01 1.05
C GLY A 347 -31.06 3.88 1.25
N VAL A 348 -30.65 3.12 2.27
CA VAL A 348 -29.23 2.99 2.62
C VAL A 348 -28.57 1.90 1.77
N GLU A 349 -27.51 2.25 1.05
CA GLU A 349 -26.77 1.34 0.17
C GLU A 349 -25.25 1.34 0.39
N ASP A 350 -24.56 0.29 -0.10
CA ASP A 350 -23.11 0.10 0.03
C ASP A 350 -22.41 0.25 -1.34
N SER A 351 -21.65 1.33 -1.50
CA SER A 351 -20.88 1.65 -2.71
C SER A 351 -19.37 1.42 -2.46
N ILE A 352 -18.82 0.35 -3.06
CA ILE A 352 -17.48 -0.17 -2.71
C ILE A 352 -16.50 0.05 -3.87
N PHE A 353 -15.51 0.89 -3.63
CA PHE A 353 -14.39 1.16 -4.53
C PHE A 353 -13.21 0.23 -4.23
N THR A 354 -12.71 -0.46 -5.26
CA THR A 354 -11.52 -1.30 -5.21
C THR A 354 -10.41 -0.72 -6.09
N LEU A 355 -9.23 -0.51 -5.52
CA LEU A 355 -8.03 -0.11 -6.24
C LEU A 355 -7.47 -1.30 -7.03
N LEU A 356 -7.43 -1.17 -8.36
CA LEU A 356 -7.02 -2.24 -9.26
C LEU A 356 -5.49 -2.30 -9.42
N PRO A 357 -4.89 -3.49 -9.62
CA PRO A 357 -3.49 -3.60 -10.03
C PRO A 357 -3.24 -3.01 -11.43
N GLY A 358 -2.19 -2.21 -11.57
CA GLY A 358 -1.79 -1.60 -12.84
C GLY A 358 -0.31 -1.79 -13.18
N ALA A 359 0.15 -1.08 -14.20
CA ALA A 359 1.56 -1.08 -14.60
C ALA A 359 2.33 0.00 -13.84
N GLY A 360 3.53 -0.35 -13.33
CA GLY A 360 4.39 0.57 -12.60
C GLY A 360 4.02 0.76 -11.12
N TYR A 361 3.19 -0.12 -10.55
CA TYR A 361 2.91 -0.18 -9.11
C TYR A 361 2.46 -1.57 -8.65
N GLU A 362 2.47 -1.74 -7.33
CA GLU A 362 1.82 -2.82 -6.57
C GLU A 362 0.72 -2.22 -5.69
N VAL A 363 -0.39 -2.94 -5.48
CA VAL A 363 -1.49 -2.47 -4.62
C VAL A 363 -1.27 -2.95 -3.19
N ASP A 364 -1.39 -2.06 -2.20
CA ASP A 364 -1.39 -2.43 -0.78
C ASP A 364 -2.66 -3.21 -0.44
N GLY A 365 -2.54 -4.53 -0.27
CA GLY A 365 -3.66 -5.42 0.08
C GLY A 365 -4.29 -5.18 1.46
N SER A 366 -3.84 -4.19 2.23
CA SER A 366 -4.46 -3.71 3.46
C SER A 366 -5.17 -2.35 3.32
N ALA A 367 -4.93 -1.64 2.22
CA ALA A 367 -5.44 -0.29 1.96
C ALA A 367 -5.79 -0.13 0.47
N ASN A 368 -6.63 -1.03 -0.05
CA ASN A 368 -7.06 -1.06 -1.46
C ASN A 368 -8.58 -1.07 -1.65
N VAL A 369 -9.37 -1.01 -0.58
CA VAL A 369 -10.83 -1.01 -0.63
C VAL A 369 -11.36 0.13 0.23
N VAL A 370 -12.23 0.95 -0.35
CA VAL A 370 -13.04 1.95 0.34
C VAL A 370 -14.49 1.52 0.18
N ALA A 371 -15.18 1.27 1.29
CA ALA A 371 -16.62 1.03 1.30
C ALA A 371 -17.31 2.28 1.83
N LEU A 372 -18.14 2.91 1.00
CA LEU A 372 -18.98 4.04 1.36
C LEU A 372 -20.40 3.52 1.62
N THR A 373 -21.08 4.13 2.58
CA THR A 373 -22.52 3.99 2.78
C THR A 373 -23.19 5.24 2.23
N LEU A 374 -24.10 5.08 1.27
CA LEU A 374 -24.88 6.18 0.68
C LEU A 374 -26.30 6.15 1.25
N ALA A 375 -26.97 7.31 1.36
CA ALA A 375 -28.34 7.42 1.83
C ALA A 375 -29.02 8.71 1.35
N ASP A 376 -30.27 8.62 0.88
CA ASP A 376 -31.07 9.74 0.39
C ASP A 376 -31.17 10.87 1.44
N THR A 377 -31.39 10.49 2.71
CA THR A 377 -31.51 11.41 3.85
C THR A 377 -30.82 10.85 5.11
N ARG A 378 -30.29 11.74 5.97
CA ARG A 378 -29.69 11.33 7.25
C ARG A 378 -30.64 10.55 8.18
N SER A 379 -31.95 10.66 7.98
CA SER A 379 -32.96 9.93 8.78
C SER A 379 -32.90 8.40 8.61
N GLN A 380 -32.38 7.91 7.48
CA GLN A 380 -32.33 6.49 7.15
C GLN A 380 -31.14 5.76 7.80
N LEU A 381 -30.09 6.50 8.15
CA LEU A 381 -28.89 5.99 8.84
C LEU A 381 -29.15 5.60 10.32
N GLY A 382 -30.38 5.81 10.81
CA GLY A 382 -30.73 5.70 12.22
C GLY A 382 -30.37 6.96 13.01
N PRO A 383 -30.55 6.94 14.35
CA PRO A 383 -30.20 8.09 15.19
C PRO A 383 -28.68 8.31 15.19
N SER A 384 -28.25 9.43 14.62
CA SER A 384 -26.86 9.90 14.74
C SER A 384 -26.64 10.61 16.09
N GLY A 385 -25.65 10.16 16.86
CA GLY A 385 -25.33 10.71 18.17
C GLY A 385 -26.13 10.08 19.34
N PRO A 386 -26.16 10.73 20.51
CA PRO A 386 -26.60 10.07 21.74
C PRO A 386 -28.11 9.79 21.77
N ILE A 387 -28.49 8.54 22.02
CA ILE A 387 -29.88 8.14 22.24
C ILE A 387 -30.35 8.68 23.59
N VAL A 388 -31.37 9.53 23.57
CA VAL A 388 -32.04 10.07 24.76
C VAL A 388 -33.11 9.10 25.26
N SER A 389 -33.08 8.74 26.54
CA SER A 389 -34.19 8.07 27.23
C SER A 389 -34.73 8.96 28.34
N LEU A 390 -36.06 9.03 28.48
CA LEU A 390 -36.77 9.79 29.51
C LEU A 390 -37.48 8.84 30.48
N THR A 391 -37.38 9.12 31.77
CA THR A 391 -38.19 8.52 32.84
C THR A 391 -38.63 9.59 33.85
N THR A 392 -39.79 9.43 34.47
CA THR A 392 -40.29 10.33 35.51
C THR A 392 -40.41 9.64 36.86
N THR A 393 -40.17 10.36 37.94
CA THR A 393 -40.31 9.84 39.30
C THR A 393 -40.80 10.92 40.27
N PRO A 394 -41.81 10.66 41.13
CA PRO A 394 -42.64 9.45 41.18
C PRO A 394 -43.76 9.47 40.11
N GLU A 395 -44.36 8.32 39.85
CA GLU A 395 -45.46 8.16 38.87
C GLU A 395 -46.80 8.74 39.33
N ILE A 396 -46.97 8.95 40.65
CA ILE A 396 -48.18 9.51 41.26
C ILE A 396 -47.77 10.69 42.12
N LEU A 397 -48.44 11.84 41.91
CA LEU A 397 -48.23 13.07 42.65
C LEU A 397 -49.39 13.31 43.61
N PHE A 398 -49.08 13.74 44.83
CA PHE A 398 -50.07 14.15 45.83
C PHE A 398 -49.82 15.62 46.21
N GLU A 399 -50.77 16.50 45.85
CA GLU A 399 -50.72 17.93 46.22
C GLU A 399 -50.56 18.13 47.73
N SER A 400 -51.29 17.36 48.53
CA SER A 400 -51.27 17.44 50.00
C SER A 400 -49.96 16.96 50.64
N GLU A 401 -49.08 16.32 49.86
CA GLU A 401 -47.77 15.84 50.30
C GLU A 401 -46.63 16.61 49.62
N GLU A 402 -46.93 17.67 48.86
CA GLU A 402 -45.96 18.51 48.12
C GLU A 402 -44.99 17.65 47.29
N THR A 403 -45.54 16.67 46.55
CA THR A 403 -44.74 15.67 45.84
C THR A 403 -43.94 16.28 44.69
N VAL A 404 -42.61 16.25 44.79
CA VAL A 404 -41.70 16.74 43.73
C VAL A 404 -41.62 15.74 42.58
N LEU A 405 -42.01 16.18 41.37
CA LEU A 405 -41.81 15.44 40.13
C LEU A 405 -40.39 15.68 39.60
N THR A 406 -39.66 14.60 39.30
CA THR A 406 -38.34 14.64 38.64
C THR A 406 -38.41 14.01 37.26
N PHE A 407 -38.00 14.75 36.23
CA PHE A 407 -37.71 14.22 34.89
C PHE A 407 -36.24 13.79 34.84
N ASN A 408 -35.98 12.53 34.54
CA ASN A 408 -34.66 11.94 34.44
C ASN A 408 -34.35 11.59 32.99
N PHE A 409 -33.31 12.20 32.43
CA PHE A 409 -32.82 11.94 31.08
C PHE A 409 -31.49 11.20 31.13
N THR A 410 -31.33 10.18 30.28
CA THR A 410 -30.06 9.46 30.11
C THR A 410 -29.68 9.41 28.65
N LEU A 411 -28.41 9.72 28.36
CA LEU A 411 -27.81 9.57 27.03
C LEU A 411 -27.06 8.23 26.94
N SER A 412 -27.05 7.61 25.76
CA SER A 412 -26.25 6.38 25.50
C SER A 412 -24.74 6.61 25.54
N GLU A 413 -24.30 7.85 25.29
CA GLU A 413 -22.91 8.29 25.24
C GLU A 413 -22.82 9.79 25.68
N PRO A 414 -21.62 10.37 25.89
CA PRO A 414 -21.50 11.78 26.24
C PRO A 414 -22.13 12.72 25.20
N PRO A 415 -22.72 13.87 25.59
CA PRO A 415 -23.22 14.84 24.62
C PRO A 415 -22.06 15.45 23.81
N PRO A 416 -22.30 15.84 22.54
CA PRO A 416 -21.31 16.57 21.74
C PRO A 416 -21.09 18.00 22.27
N GLU A 417 -20.13 18.74 21.71
CA GLU A 417 -19.73 20.07 22.21
C GLU A 417 -20.87 21.11 22.24
N GLY A 418 -21.90 20.94 21.39
CA GLY A 418 -23.12 21.78 21.39
C GLY A 418 -24.24 21.33 22.34
N GLY A 419 -24.11 20.16 22.99
CA GLY A 419 -25.18 19.52 23.75
C GLY A 419 -26.14 18.68 22.89
N VAL A 420 -27.19 18.13 23.53
CA VAL A 420 -28.31 17.46 22.86
C VAL A 420 -29.60 18.22 23.18
N SER A 421 -30.19 18.86 22.16
CA SER A 421 -31.49 19.54 22.29
C SER A 421 -32.61 18.51 22.39
N VAL A 422 -33.50 18.67 23.38
CA VAL A 422 -34.59 17.75 23.67
C VAL A 422 -35.89 18.54 23.90
N THR A 423 -36.93 18.15 23.18
CA THR A 423 -38.30 18.63 23.35
C THR A 423 -39.12 17.56 24.06
N VAL A 424 -39.81 17.92 25.14
CA VAL A 424 -40.79 17.08 25.83
C VAL A 424 -42.17 17.70 25.63
N THR A 425 -43.11 16.94 25.07
CA THR A 425 -44.50 17.39 24.85
C THR A 425 -45.48 16.69 25.79
N GLY A 426 -46.46 17.44 26.28
CA GLY A 426 -47.61 16.91 27.01
C GLY A 426 -48.82 16.72 26.08
N ASP A 427 -49.76 15.87 26.49
CA ASP A 427 -51.04 15.66 25.79
C ASP A 427 -52.18 16.56 26.33
N VAL A 428 -51.93 17.27 27.42
CA VAL A 428 -52.87 18.19 28.08
C VAL A 428 -52.27 19.60 28.14
N ALA A 429 -52.94 20.54 27.46
CA ALA A 429 -52.64 21.97 27.50
C ALA A 429 -52.66 22.51 28.95
N GLU A 430 -51.76 23.45 29.24
CA GLU A 430 -51.55 24.06 30.56
C GLU A 430 -51.18 23.06 31.69
N SER A 431 -50.85 21.79 31.39
CA SER A 431 -50.57 20.79 32.42
C SER A 431 -49.39 21.12 33.32
N LEU A 432 -48.35 21.80 32.81
CA LEU A 432 -47.21 22.25 33.62
C LEU A 432 -47.60 23.34 34.63
N THR A 433 -48.74 24.03 34.44
CA THR A 433 -49.25 25.03 35.40
C THR A 433 -49.75 24.42 36.72
N GLN A 434 -49.92 23.09 36.76
CA GLN A 434 -50.26 22.35 37.98
C GLN A 434 -49.03 22.08 38.87
N LEU A 435 -47.83 22.44 38.42
CA LEU A 435 -46.56 22.29 39.14
C LEU A 435 -46.03 23.68 39.54
N ASP A 436 -45.28 23.76 40.64
CA ASP A 436 -44.56 24.98 40.99
C ASP A 436 -43.28 25.10 40.16
N LEU A 437 -43.38 25.83 39.04
CA LEU A 437 -42.26 26.08 38.13
C LEU A 437 -41.30 27.17 38.64
N LEU A 438 -41.58 27.83 39.77
CA LEU A 438 -40.70 28.84 40.37
C LEU A 438 -39.59 28.21 41.22
N GLU A 439 -39.80 26.99 41.73
CA GLU A 439 -38.82 26.21 42.48
C GLU A 439 -38.15 25.11 41.63
N LEU A 440 -38.20 25.24 40.29
CA LEU A 440 -37.57 24.30 39.36
C LEU A 440 -36.03 24.32 39.47
N ASP A 441 -35.42 23.15 39.68
CA ASP A 441 -33.96 22.94 39.63
C ASP A 441 -33.57 22.05 38.45
N THR A 442 -32.37 22.26 37.89
CA THR A 442 -31.88 21.56 36.69
C THR A 442 -30.43 21.15 36.82
N VAL A 443 -30.12 19.90 36.48
CA VAL A 443 -28.78 19.32 36.56
C VAL A 443 -28.43 18.64 35.24
N GLY A 444 -27.26 18.95 34.69
CA GLY A 444 -26.75 18.33 33.46
C GLY A 444 -27.19 19.00 32.15
N GLY A 445 -27.96 20.09 32.21
CA GLY A 445 -28.43 20.81 31.04
C GLY A 445 -28.77 22.27 31.33
N ASP A 446 -29.21 22.97 30.28
CA ASP A 446 -29.71 24.33 30.35
C ASP A 446 -31.11 24.37 31.00
N PHE A 447 -31.53 25.56 31.45
CA PHE A 447 -32.85 25.76 32.06
C PHE A 447 -33.96 25.57 30.99
N PRO A 448 -35.00 24.75 31.24
CA PRO A 448 -36.01 24.45 30.24
C PRO A 448 -36.91 25.66 29.97
N VAL A 449 -37.31 25.78 28.71
CA VAL A 449 -38.23 26.81 28.23
C VAL A 449 -39.56 26.12 27.91
N GLY A 450 -40.63 26.50 28.62
CA GLY A 450 -41.97 25.99 28.35
C GLY A 450 -42.44 26.37 26.94
N ASP A 451 -43.22 25.48 26.33
CA ASP A 451 -43.87 25.76 25.05
C ASP A 451 -45.03 26.76 25.19
N PHE A 452 -45.68 27.09 24.07
CA PHE A 452 -46.66 28.19 24.03
C PHE A 452 -47.93 27.93 24.85
N ASP A 453 -48.33 26.66 25.03
CA ASP A 453 -49.51 26.27 25.80
C ASP A 453 -49.18 25.65 27.17
N PHE A 454 -47.91 25.67 27.58
CA PHE A 454 -47.41 25.08 28.82
C PHE A 454 -47.84 23.61 29.00
N SER A 455 -47.90 22.86 27.90
CA SER A 455 -48.03 21.40 27.93
C SER A 455 -46.67 20.69 27.96
N GLY A 456 -45.64 21.34 27.41
CA GLY A 456 -44.30 20.80 27.22
C GLY A 456 -43.19 21.82 27.43
N PHE A 457 -41.95 21.40 27.18
CA PHE A 457 -40.76 22.24 27.30
C PHE A 457 -39.60 21.77 26.42
N ASP A 458 -38.77 22.72 26.01
CA ASP A 458 -37.49 22.52 25.31
C ASP A 458 -36.31 22.76 26.26
N PHE A 459 -35.26 21.95 26.16
CA PHE A 459 -34.00 22.17 26.88
C PHE A 459 -32.81 21.52 26.16
N ASN A 460 -31.59 21.83 26.60
CA ASN A 460 -30.36 21.28 26.01
C ASN A 460 -29.56 20.50 27.08
N ILE A 461 -29.23 19.24 26.82
CA ILE A 461 -28.39 18.41 27.70
C ILE A 461 -26.93 18.70 27.38
N THR A 462 -26.24 19.40 28.29
CA THR A 462 -24.85 19.87 28.11
C THR A 462 -23.83 18.99 28.85
N SER A 463 -24.26 18.15 29.79
CA SER A 463 -23.38 17.17 30.45
C SER A 463 -24.15 15.97 31.01
N ALA A 464 -23.61 14.77 30.79
CA ALA A 464 -24.16 13.55 31.39
C ALA A 464 -23.72 13.41 32.86
N ALA A 465 -24.67 13.18 33.75
CA ALA A 465 -24.43 12.92 35.17
C ALA A 465 -23.92 11.47 35.39
N TRP A 466 -22.67 11.20 35.00
CA TRP A 466 -22.03 9.90 35.19
C TRP A 466 -21.98 9.53 36.68
N ARG A 467 -22.59 8.40 37.05
CA ARG A 467 -22.35 7.78 38.36
C ARG A 467 -20.87 7.36 38.45
N LYS A 468 -20.19 7.82 39.49
CA LYS A 468 -18.85 7.34 39.89
C LYS A 468 -18.91 5.94 40.49
#